data_AF-A0A946FAC0-F1
#
_entry.id   AF-A0A946FAC0-F1
#
_cell.length_a   1.000
_cell.length_b   1.000
_cell.length_c   1.000
_cell.angle_alpha   90.00
_cell.angle_beta   90.00
_cell.angle_gamma   90.00
#
_symmetry.space_group_name_H-M   'P 1'
#
loop_
_entity.id
_entity.type
_entity.pdbx_description
1 polymer ?
#
loop_
_entity_poly.entity_id
_entity_poly.type
_entity_poly.pdbx_seq_one_letter_code
_entity_poly.pdbx_strand_id
1 'polypeptide(L)'
;YRPGKFFNASLDKASEQNERQSVRMTTEEGQDIAFVQIAGLVARRILCHLTTDQAVSAGERFGMIRFGSRVDVYLPDGVPPQVCVGQLCVAAETVLADLAATDVTAAEGMVR
;
A
#
# COMPACT_ATOMS: atom_id res chain seq x y z
N TYR A 1 -8.50 -11.80 0.16
CA TYR A 1 -8.01 -12.58 -1.00
C TYR A 1 -9.06 -12.63 -2.09
N ARG A 2 -8.74 -12.22 -3.31
CA ARG A 2 -9.56 -12.45 -4.51
C ARG A 2 -8.69 -13.05 -5.63
N PRO A 3 -9.03 -14.22 -6.19
CA PRO A 3 -8.31 -14.80 -7.32
C PRO A 3 -8.59 -14.01 -8.61
N GLY A 4 -7.60 -13.89 -9.51
CA GLY A 4 -7.65 -13.01 -10.68
C GLY A 4 -7.02 -13.54 -11.98
N LYS A 5 -7.23 -12.79 -13.07
CA LYS A 5 -6.57 -12.81 -14.40
C LYS A 5 -5.23 -12.04 -14.37
N PHE A 6 -4.53 -11.95 -15.51
CA PHE A 6 -3.12 -11.50 -15.58
C PHE A 6 -2.92 -10.28 -16.48
N PHE A 7 -3.22 -9.09 -15.98
CA PHE A 7 -2.95 -7.82 -16.67
C PHE A 7 -1.70 -7.12 -16.11
N ASN A 8 -1.13 -6.17 -16.85
CA ASN A 8 -0.04 -5.33 -16.35
C ASN A 8 -0.54 -4.48 -15.17
N ALA A 9 0.12 -4.56 -14.00
CA ALA A 9 -0.27 -3.86 -12.77
C ALA A 9 -0.18 -2.32 -12.86
N SER A 10 0.44 -1.78 -13.91
CA SER A 10 0.42 -0.34 -14.20
C SER A 10 -0.88 0.15 -14.84
N LEU A 11 -1.76 -0.74 -15.31
CA LEU A 11 -3.07 -0.40 -15.88
C LEU A 11 -4.15 -0.39 -14.79
N ASP A 12 -5.04 0.61 -14.78
CA ASP A 12 -6.13 0.73 -13.81
C ASP A 12 -7.03 -0.52 -13.72
N LYS A 13 -7.17 -1.26 -14.83
CA LYS A 13 -7.96 -2.51 -14.90
C LYS A 13 -7.32 -3.69 -14.15
N ALA A 14 -6.05 -3.60 -13.77
CA ALA A 14 -5.37 -4.65 -13.01
C ALA A 14 -5.90 -4.78 -11.59
N SER A 15 -6.40 -3.70 -10.98
CA SER A 15 -6.96 -3.71 -9.62
C SER A 15 -8.26 -4.52 -9.50
N GLU A 16 -8.99 -4.69 -10.60
CA GLU A 16 -10.23 -5.48 -10.68
C GLU A 16 -9.97 -6.93 -11.08
N GLN A 17 -8.97 -7.14 -11.95
CA GLN A 17 -8.78 -8.42 -12.60
C GLN A 17 -7.64 -9.22 -12.00
N ASN A 18 -6.60 -8.65 -11.40
CA ASN A 18 -5.46 -9.42 -10.87
C ASN A 18 -5.69 -9.95 -9.45
N GLU A 19 -4.90 -10.96 -9.05
CA GLU A 19 -4.85 -11.41 -7.66
C GLU A 19 -4.51 -10.24 -6.76
N ARG A 20 -5.35 -10.02 -5.74
CA ARG A 20 -5.16 -8.95 -4.78
C ARG A 20 -5.38 -9.41 -3.34
N GLN A 21 -4.60 -8.82 -2.45
CA GLN A 21 -4.77 -8.96 -1.01
C GLN A 21 -4.97 -7.58 -0.40
N SER A 22 -6.01 -7.45 0.41
CA SER A 22 -6.32 -6.23 1.14
C SER A 22 -6.09 -6.49 2.62
N VAL A 23 -5.37 -5.59 3.27
CA VAL A 23 -5.14 -5.58 4.71
C VAL A 23 -5.69 -4.26 5.23
N ARG A 24 -6.54 -4.32 6.24
CA ARG A 24 -6.94 -3.16 7.03
C ARG A 24 -6.20 -3.25 8.35
N MET A 25 -5.56 -2.15 8.73
CA MET A 25 -4.89 -1.97 10.00
C MET A 25 -5.57 -0.81 10.71
N THR A 26 -5.82 -0.97 12.00
CA THR A 26 -6.31 0.11 12.87
C THR A 26 -5.18 0.47 13.82
N THR A 27 -4.83 1.76 13.91
CA THR A 27 -3.81 2.24 14.85
C THR A 27 -4.33 2.19 16.28
N GLU A 28 -3.44 2.37 17.27
CA GLU A 28 -3.84 2.45 18.68
C GLU A 28 -4.77 3.64 18.95
N GLU A 29 -4.63 4.71 18.17
CA GLU A 29 -5.50 5.90 18.20
C GLU A 29 -6.83 5.71 17.43
N GLY A 30 -7.06 4.53 16.85
CA GLY A 30 -8.32 4.18 16.19
C GLY A 30 -8.44 4.61 14.73
N GLN A 31 -7.35 5.05 14.08
CA GLN A 31 -7.35 5.42 12.67
C GLN A 31 -7.17 4.19 11.78
N ASP A 32 -7.89 4.13 10.65
CA ASP A 32 -7.79 3.00 9.71
C ASP A 32 -6.85 3.32 8.54
N ILE A 33 -5.94 2.40 8.25
CA ILE A 33 -5.11 2.40 7.04
C ILE A 33 -5.38 1.11 6.27
N ALA A 34 -5.52 1.20 4.96
CA ALA A 34 -5.63 0.01 4.12
C ALA A 34 -4.45 -0.12 3.16
N PHE A 35 -3.93 -1.34 3.06
CA PHE A 35 -2.89 -1.72 2.12
C PHE A 35 -3.48 -2.73 1.14
N VAL A 36 -3.35 -2.48 -0.15
CA VAL A 36 -3.77 -3.41 -1.20
C VAL A 36 -2.56 -3.82 -2.02
N GLN A 37 -2.15 -5.07 -1.85
CA GLN A 37 -1.14 -5.71 -2.68
C GLN A 37 -1.80 -6.24 -3.95
N ILE A 38 -1.29 -5.85 -5.11
CA ILE A 38 -1.82 -6.24 -6.43
C ILE A 38 -0.70 -6.92 -7.20
N ALA A 39 -0.87 -8.22 -7.48
CA ALA A 39 0.12 -8.98 -8.22
C ALA A 39 0.24 -8.50 -9.67
N GLY A 40 1.47 -8.40 -10.17
CA GLY A 40 1.77 -8.05 -11.56
C GLY A 40 1.74 -9.21 -12.55
N LEU A 41 1.95 -8.91 -13.84
CA LEU A 41 1.90 -9.86 -14.95
C LEU A 41 2.82 -11.09 -14.78
N VAL A 42 3.98 -10.90 -14.14
CA VAL A 42 4.98 -11.96 -13.88
C VAL A 42 4.74 -12.66 -12.54
N ALA A 43 4.06 -11.98 -11.60
CA ALA A 43 3.89 -12.39 -10.22
C ALA A 43 2.58 -13.19 -10.05
N ARG A 44 2.67 -14.47 -9.66
CA ARG A 44 1.50 -15.37 -9.58
C ARG A 44 0.96 -15.63 -8.18
N ARG A 45 1.57 -15.03 -7.15
CA ARG A 45 1.17 -15.24 -5.75
C ARG A 45 1.52 -14.02 -4.90
N ILE A 46 0.59 -13.64 -4.05
CA ILE A 46 0.83 -12.75 -2.92
C ILE A 46 1.04 -13.61 -1.67
N LEU A 47 2.14 -13.39 -0.94
CA LEU A 47 2.35 -13.99 0.38
C LEU A 47 1.98 -12.98 1.44
N CYS A 48 0.99 -13.31 2.27
CA CYS A 48 0.62 -12.55 3.46
C CYS A 48 0.76 -13.48 4.67
N HIS A 49 1.47 -13.03 5.70
CA HIS A 49 1.70 -13.78 6.93
C HIS A 49 0.81 -13.32 8.08
N LEU A 50 0.00 -12.28 7.87
CA LEU A 50 -0.89 -11.75 8.89
C LEU A 50 -2.06 -12.69 9.17
N THR A 51 -2.41 -12.80 10.45
CA THR A 51 -3.71 -13.28 10.89
C THR A 51 -4.57 -12.10 11.36
N THR A 52 -5.88 -12.32 11.46
CA THR A 52 -6.80 -11.33 12.02
C THR A 52 -6.37 -10.98 13.46
N ASP A 53 -6.52 -9.71 13.83
CA ASP A 53 -6.18 -9.15 15.16
C ASP A 53 -4.70 -9.29 15.56
N GLN A 54 -3.82 -9.65 14.63
CA GLN A 54 -2.38 -9.66 14.88
C GLN A 54 -1.85 -8.24 15.04
N ALA A 55 -1.18 -7.97 16.16
CA ALA A 55 -0.40 -6.76 16.36
C ALA A 55 0.85 -6.77 15.46
N VAL A 56 1.19 -5.61 14.90
CA VAL A 56 2.36 -5.41 14.04
C VAL A 56 3.17 -4.21 14.50
N SER A 57 4.47 -4.23 14.25
CA SER A 57 5.36 -3.09 14.52
C SER A 57 5.72 -2.33 13.24
N ALA A 58 6.03 -1.05 13.37
CA ALA A 58 6.54 -0.26 12.25
C ALA A 58 7.81 -0.91 11.66
N GLY A 59 7.85 -1.02 10.32
CA GLY A 59 8.94 -1.67 9.58
C GLY A 59 8.89 -3.20 9.58
N GLU A 60 7.95 -3.83 10.27
CA GLU A 60 7.77 -5.27 10.24
C GLU A 60 7.30 -5.74 8.85
N ARG A 61 7.95 -6.80 8.36
CA ARG A 61 7.57 -7.42 7.08
C ARG A 61 6.38 -8.35 7.30
N PHE A 62 5.20 -7.93 6.85
CA PHE A 62 3.99 -8.75 6.95
C PHE A 62 3.74 -9.68 5.73
N GLY A 63 4.52 -9.53 4.66
CA GLY A 63 4.30 -10.28 3.44
C GLY A 63 5.32 -10.01 2.34
N MET A 64 5.03 -10.52 1.15
CA MET A 64 5.86 -10.36 -0.04
C MET A 64 5.01 -10.43 -1.32
N ILE A 65 5.34 -9.54 -2.26
CA ILE A 65 4.93 -9.59 -3.66
C ILE A 65 6.18 -9.60 -4.56
N ARG A 66 6.05 -10.11 -5.78
CA ARG A 66 7.19 -10.20 -6.72
C ARG A 66 7.32 -8.92 -7.55
N PHE A 67 8.47 -8.76 -8.21
CA PHE A 67 8.74 -7.65 -9.13
C PHE A 67 7.66 -7.50 -10.20
N GLY A 68 7.37 -6.25 -10.56
CA GLY A 68 6.28 -5.88 -11.46
C GLY A 68 4.89 -5.82 -10.79
N SER A 69 4.81 -6.04 -9.48
CA SER A 69 3.58 -5.86 -8.69
C SER A 69 3.44 -4.41 -8.19
N ARG A 70 2.26 -4.08 -7.68
CA ARG A 70 1.90 -2.74 -7.17
C ARG A 70 1.37 -2.85 -5.73
N VAL A 71 1.58 -1.80 -4.94
CA VAL A 71 0.94 -1.62 -3.63
C VAL A 71 0.17 -0.30 -3.67
N ASP A 72 -1.10 -0.36 -3.30
CA ASP A 72 -1.90 0.83 -2.99
C ASP A 72 -1.96 1.00 -1.48
N VAL A 73 -1.78 2.24 -1.02
CA VAL A 73 -1.96 2.62 0.39
C VAL A 73 -3.08 3.65 0.44
N TYR A 74 -4.11 3.36 1.22
CA TYR A 74 -5.25 4.23 1.45
C TYR A 74 -5.11 4.86 2.83
N LEU A 75 -5.08 6.18 2.85
CA LEU A 75 -4.96 6.99 4.05
C LEU A 75 -6.36 7.34 4.59
N PRO A 76 -6.49 7.62 5.90
CA PRO A 76 -7.73 8.17 6.46
C PRO A 76 -8.14 9.48 5.78
N ASP A 77 -9.44 9.78 5.82
CA ASP A 77 -9.97 11.06 5.34
C ASP A 77 -9.28 12.23 6.05
N GLY A 78 -8.89 13.25 5.27
CA GLY A 78 -8.22 14.43 5.79
C GLY A 78 -6.71 14.28 6.00
N VAL A 79 -6.13 13.09 5.80
CA VAL A 79 -4.67 12.88 5.87
C VAL A 79 -4.08 12.94 4.45
N PRO A 80 -3.28 13.97 4.12
CA PRO A 80 -2.68 14.07 2.80
C PRO A 80 -1.38 13.26 2.69
N PRO A 81 -1.05 12.76 1.48
CA PRO A 81 0.22 12.11 1.24
C PRO A 81 1.39 13.10 1.29
N GLN A 82 2.47 12.73 1.96
CA GLN A 82 3.72 13.50 2.07
C GLN A 82 4.77 13.09 1.02
N VAL A 83 4.35 12.37 -0.02
CA VAL A 83 5.19 11.95 -1.15
C VAL A 83 4.64 12.49 -2.46
N CYS A 84 5.55 12.73 -3.41
CA CYS A 84 5.21 13.24 -4.73
C CYS A 84 5.08 12.12 -5.78
N VAL A 85 4.30 12.38 -6.83
CA VAL A 85 4.23 11.48 -7.99
C VAL A 85 5.62 11.33 -8.62
N GLY A 86 6.03 10.08 -8.86
CA GLY A 86 7.35 9.75 -9.41
C GLY A 86 8.46 9.60 -8.36
N GLN A 87 8.20 9.89 -7.09
CA GLN A 87 9.16 9.71 -6.02
C GLN A 87 9.50 8.22 -5.79
N LEU A 88 10.79 7.90 -5.74
CA LEU A 88 11.24 6.59 -5.30
C LEU A 88 10.93 6.41 -3.81
N CYS A 89 10.29 5.30 -3.48
CA CYS A 89 9.97 4.92 -2.11
C CYS A 89 10.81 3.71 -1.68
N VAL A 90 11.35 3.76 -0.47
CA VAL A 90 12.06 2.67 0.19
C VAL A 90 11.15 2.12 1.29
N ALA A 91 10.91 0.81 1.25
CA ALA A 91 10.04 0.15 2.22
C ALA A 91 10.59 0.32 3.65
N ALA A 92 9.70 0.58 4.60
CA ALA A 92 10.02 0.84 6.02
C ALA A 92 10.85 2.12 6.28
N GLU A 93 11.13 2.96 5.27
CA GLU A 93 11.91 4.18 5.44
C GLU A 93 11.19 5.43 4.92
N THR A 94 10.60 5.37 3.72
CA THR A 94 9.89 6.51 3.15
C THR A 94 8.58 6.76 3.90
N VAL A 95 8.46 7.93 4.52
CA VAL A 95 7.23 8.41 5.14
C VAL A 95 6.22 8.75 4.05
N LEU A 96 5.07 8.06 4.06
CA LEU A 96 4.00 8.31 3.09
C LEU A 96 3.01 9.37 3.57
N ALA A 97 2.81 9.50 4.88
CA ALA A 97 1.92 10.47 5.51
C ALA A 97 2.22 10.57 7.00
N ASP A 98 1.80 11.68 7.60
CA ASP A 98 1.75 11.87 9.04
C ASP A 98 0.28 11.90 9.47
N LEU A 99 -0.13 10.96 10.32
CA LEU A 99 -1.52 10.82 10.76
C LEU A 99 -1.91 11.77 11.89
N ALA A 100 -0.92 12.36 12.57
CA ALA A 100 -1.12 13.26 13.70
C ALA A 100 -1.10 14.74 13.28
N ALA A 101 -0.66 15.03 12.06
CA ALA A 101 -0.53 16.40 11.58
C ALA A 101 -1.90 17.02 11.23
N THR A 102 -2.21 18.15 11.87
CA THR A 102 -3.46 18.89 11.65
C THR A 102 -3.42 19.89 10.49
N ASP A 103 -2.23 20.34 10.08
CA ASP A 103 -2.03 21.44 9.11
C ASP A 103 -1.00 21.10 8.03
N VAL A 104 -0.92 19.84 7.61
CA VAL A 104 -0.03 19.43 6.51
C VAL A 104 -0.83 19.37 5.21
N THR A 105 -0.25 19.88 4.12
CA THR A 105 -0.79 19.74 2.76
C THR A 105 -0.08 18.59 2.04
N ALA A 106 -0.71 18.07 0.98
CA ALA A 106 -0.06 17.07 0.14
C ALA A 106 1.27 17.61 -0.40
N ALA A 107 2.29 16.75 -0.46
CA ALA A 107 3.55 17.14 -1.05
C ALA A 107 3.36 17.45 -2.55
N GLU A 108 3.77 18.64 -2.97
CA GLU A 108 3.72 19.07 -4.37
C GLU A 108 5.12 19.09 -4.97
N GLY A 109 5.29 18.45 -6.13
CA GLY A 109 6.55 18.44 -6.86
C GLY A 109 6.65 17.29 -7.84
N MET A 110 7.61 17.39 -8.77
CA MET A 110 8.00 16.29 -9.66
C MET A 110 9.42 15.90 -9.30
N VAL A 111 9.64 14.65 -8.89
CA VAL A 111 10.99 14.14 -8.67
C VAL A 111 11.68 14.06 -10.03
N ARG A 112 12.81 14.78 -10.16
CA ARG A 112 13.60 14.86 -11.39
C ARG A 112 14.34 13.56 -11.67
#